data_AF-A0A4R3AIQ1-F1
#
_entry.id   AF-A0A4R3AIQ1-F1
#
_cell.length_a   1.000
_cell.length_b   1.000
_cell.length_c   1.000
_cell.angle_alpha   90.00
_cell.angle_beta   90.00
_cell.angle_gamma   90.00
#
_symmetry.space_group_name_H-M   'P 1'
#
loop_
_entity.id
_entity.type
_entity.pdbx_description
1 polymer ?
#
loop_
_entity_poly.entity_id
_entity_poly.type
_entity_poly.pdbx_seq_one_letter_code
_entity_poly.pdbx_strand_id
1 'polypeptide(L)'
;MRKLTLLLFLLTMTTIVFGQDFTSTSMKSTTLLTVASLGVLIAIVVSWSRNSSIGYAIFHGLFGWLYVIYFVFTNKMDIAFIKLNKLFSTLNIAVLVTITMLAIIPTFYYFYLNSLLYQNNPAETGVIGDTLGGFSAPIIGIAAAILTFLAFWVQYKANQQQGYDLKIERFENKFYEMLRVHRDNVDQISINNNVTGRKTFSRLFSELRFIYFYCLNDLKIHKNEIEIPAEKIYNIAYLIFFFGIGQTSSRLINDILDDETKPIFKNLSNRILETQKNYRKNLHQNLEVEFNNEKVIFQYDYIPFQGHMGNLSHYVRHIFQLVSFVDTHCPDTSNGDAKNNYITTIRSQLSTYEQAFLYYNALSVLGTPWLEKEKSKESLLIKYPILKSLPKPLADFYRTPDEVFGNNEKNSENNILFEWTEIKKRFQNINSANVAK
;
A
#
# COMPACT_ATOMS: atom_id res chain seq x y z
N MET A 1 3.48 -32.62 9.94
CA MET A 1 4.82 -31.99 10.05
C MET A 1 5.84 -32.85 10.81
N ARG A 2 5.61 -33.28 12.07
CA ARG A 2 6.62 -34.06 12.85
C ARG A 2 7.03 -35.44 12.30
N LYS A 3 6.19 -36.11 11.50
CA LYS A 3 6.56 -37.41 10.87
C LYS A 3 7.38 -37.26 9.57
N LEU A 4 7.29 -36.10 8.91
CA LEU A 4 7.98 -35.82 7.64
C LEU A 4 9.44 -35.42 7.88
N THR A 5 9.71 -34.67 8.95
CA THR A 5 11.08 -34.34 9.38
C THR A 5 11.85 -35.56 9.90
N LEU A 6 11.17 -36.48 10.60
CA LEU A 6 11.80 -37.73 11.06
C LEU A 6 12.17 -38.66 9.89
N LEU A 7 11.30 -38.73 8.86
CA LEU A 7 11.55 -39.51 7.65
C LEU A 7 12.68 -38.89 6.79
N LEU A 8 12.71 -37.56 6.65
CA LEU A 8 13.80 -36.85 5.98
C LEU A 8 15.14 -37.05 6.69
N PHE A 9 15.15 -37.00 8.04
CA PHE A 9 16.35 -37.19 8.85
C PHE A 9 16.86 -38.64 8.83
N LEU A 10 15.97 -39.63 8.80
CA LEU A 10 16.33 -41.05 8.63
C LEU A 10 16.86 -41.35 7.22
N LEU A 11 16.32 -40.72 6.17
CA LEU A 11 16.83 -40.86 4.80
C LEU A 11 18.23 -40.24 4.62
N THR A 12 18.53 -39.14 5.29
CA THR A 12 19.87 -38.52 5.23
C THR A 12 20.94 -39.31 6.00
N MET A 13 20.54 -40.16 6.96
CA MET A 13 21.46 -41.04 7.68
C MET A 13 21.79 -42.32 6.89
N THR A 14 20.87 -42.82 6.06
CA THR A 14 21.14 -44.02 5.23
C THR A 14 22.16 -43.77 4.12
N THR A 15 22.40 -42.52 3.73
CA THR A 15 23.39 -42.16 2.70
C THR A 15 24.83 -42.04 3.24
N ILE A 16 25.06 -42.25 4.54
CA ILE A 16 26.40 -42.22 5.14
C ILE A 16 27.01 -43.64 5.26
N VAL A 17 26.23 -44.71 5.11
CA VAL A 17 26.68 -46.09 5.45
C VAL A 17 27.05 -46.98 4.25
N PHE A 18 26.78 -46.59 3.00
CA PHE A 18 27.19 -47.41 1.85
C PHE A 18 28.16 -46.67 0.93
N GLY A 19 29.45 -46.98 1.08
CA GLY A 19 30.49 -46.60 0.12
C GLY A 19 31.84 -46.22 0.74
N GLN A 20 32.39 -47.01 1.68
CA GLN A 20 33.83 -47.02 1.89
C GLN A 20 34.43 -48.01 0.88
N ASP A 21 35.09 -47.49 -0.15
CA ASP A 21 36.31 -48.10 -0.68
C ASP A 21 37.23 -47.00 -1.22
N PHE A 22 38.50 -47.14 -0.86
CA PHE A 22 39.52 -46.10 -0.85
C PHE A 22 40.31 -46.14 -2.17
N THR A 23 40.17 -45.14 -3.04
CA THR A 23 41.24 -44.65 -3.95
C THR A 23 40.88 -43.27 -4.52
N SER A 24 41.91 -42.46 -4.75
CA SER A 24 41.90 -40.99 -4.84
C SER A 24 41.08 -40.35 -5.97
N THR A 25 39.93 -39.73 -5.67
CA THR A 25 39.28 -38.63 -6.45
C THR A 25 38.07 -38.02 -5.72
N SER A 26 38.27 -37.31 -4.59
CA SER A 26 37.17 -36.96 -3.66
C SER A 26 36.45 -35.61 -3.84
N MET A 27 36.73 -34.79 -4.87
CA MET A 27 36.02 -33.50 -5.06
C MET A 27 34.94 -33.46 -6.15
N LYS A 28 34.88 -34.43 -7.06
CA LYS A 28 33.92 -34.41 -8.18
C LYS A 28 32.59 -35.14 -7.91
N SER A 29 32.56 -36.08 -6.97
CA SER A 29 31.36 -36.90 -6.70
C SER A 29 30.34 -36.20 -5.79
N THR A 30 30.79 -35.43 -4.79
CA THR A 30 29.92 -34.83 -3.76
C THR A 30 29.01 -33.72 -4.28
N THR A 31 29.49 -32.90 -5.22
CA THR A 31 28.71 -31.84 -5.90
C THR A 31 27.74 -32.39 -6.93
N LEU A 32 28.09 -33.48 -7.62
CA LEU A 32 27.20 -34.12 -8.60
C LEU A 32 26.01 -34.79 -7.89
N LEU A 33 26.27 -35.45 -6.75
CA LEU A 33 25.24 -36.13 -5.95
C LEU A 33 24.24 -35.14 -5.30
N THR A 34 24.72 -33.97 -4.88
CA THR A 34 23.88 -32.92 -4.29
C THR A 34 22.97 -32.24 -5.33
N VAL A 35 23.44 -32.06 -6.57
CA VAL A 35 22.61 -31.52 -7.66
C VAL A 35 21.58 -32.55 -8.16
N ALA A 36 21.95 -33.82 -8.25
CA ALA A 36 21.04 -34.88 -8.65
C ALA A 36 19.90 -35.10 -7.63
N SER A 37 20.22 -35.12 -6.33
CA SER A 37 19.23 -35.27 -5.25
C SER A 37 18.27 -34.07 -5.16
N LEU A 38 18.74 -32.85 -5.42
CA LEU A 38 17.89 -31.65 -5.46
C LEU A 38 16.85 -31.72 -6.59
N GLY A 39 17.23 -32.23 -7.77
CA GLY A 39 16.32 -32.38 -8.91
C GLY A 39 15.16 -33.34 -8.65
N VAL A 40 15.41 -34.42 -7.90
CA VAL A 40 14.39 -35.38 -7.47
C VAL A 40 13.38 -34.72 -6.52
N LEU A 41 13.87 -33.98 -5.53
CA LEU A 41 13.02 -33.25 -4.57
C LEU A 41 12.12 -32.22 -5.26
N ILE A 42 12.68 -31.42 -6.17
CA ILE A 42 11.93 -30.41 -6.93
C ILE A 42 10.89 -31.10 -7.82
N ALA A 43 11.25 -32.18 -8.51
CA ALA A 43 10.32 -32.93 -9.36
C ALA A 43 9.12 -33.47 -8.57
N ILE A 44 9.35 -33.98 -7.36
CA ILE A 44 8.30 -34.49 -6.47
C ILE A 44 7.34 -33.36 -6.06
N VAL A 45 7.89 -32.23 -5.59
CA VAL A 45 7.09 -31.07 -5.11
C VAL A 45 6.26 -30.47 -6.24
N VAL A 46 6.88 -30.30 -7.40
CA VAL A 46 6.25 -29.73 -8.59
C VAL A 46 5.20 -30.68 -9.18
N SER A 47 5.48 -31.98 -9.24
CA SER A 47 4.52 -33.01 -9.66
C SER A 47 3.30 -33.07 -8.74
N TRP A 48 3.52 -33.01 -7.43
CA TRP A 48 2.45 -32.95 -6.44
C TRP A 48 1.61 -31.69 -6.61
N SER A 49 2.24 -30.52 -6.76
CA SER A 49 1.54 -29.25 -6.98
C SER A 49 0.64 -29.26 -8.22
N ARG A 50 1.01 -30.02 -9.26
CA ARG A 50 0.24 -30.11 -10.51
C ARG A 50 -0.88 -31.15 -10.46
N ASN A 51 -0.59 -32.33 -9.89
CA ASN A 51 -1.41 -33.52 -10.06
C ASN A 51 -2.09 -33.99 -8.76
N SER A 52 -1.72 -33.43 -7.59
CA SER A 52 -2.22 -33.82 -6.26
C SER A 52 -2.23 -35.34 -5.98
N SER A 53 -1.26 -36.06 -6.55
CA SER A 53 -1.18 -37.53 -6.48
C SER A 53 0.21 -38.00 -6.09
N ILE A 54 0.27 -38.91 -5.12
CA ILE A 54 1.53 -39.44 -4.58
C ILE A 54 2.22 -40.35 -5.61
N GLY A 55 1.44 -41.09 -6.42
CA GLY A 55 1.97 -41.99 -7.44
C GLY A 55 2.71 -41.24 -8.55
N TYR A 56 2.13 -40.12 -9.02
CA TYR A 56 2.79 -39.24 -9.98
C TYR A 56 3.98 -38.48 -9.39
N ALA A 57 3.96 -38.18 -8.08
CA ALA A 57 5.09 -37.55 -7.41
C ALA A 57 6.31 -38.48 -7.39
N ILE A 58 6.11 -39.77 -7.06
CA ILE A 58 7.17 -40.79 -7.08
C ILE A 58 7.68 -41.02 -8.50
N PHE A 59 6.76 -41.21 -9.47
CA PHE A 59 7.13 -41.45 -10.86
C PHE A 59 7.97 -40.31 -11.44
N HIS A 60 7.56 -39.06 -11.26
CA HIS A 60 8.31 -37.91 -11.74
C HIS A 60 9.58 -37.63 -10.93
N GLY A 61 9.61 -38.00 -9.65
CA GLY A 61 10.82 -37.99 -8.82
C GLY A 61 11.93 -38.85 -9.41
N LEU A 62 11.62 -40.03 -9.95
CA LEU A 62 12.59 -40.89 -10.65
C LEU A 62 13.22 -40.22 -11.87
N PHE A 63 12.48 -39.33 -12.55
CA PHE A 63 12.97 -38.57 -13.70
C PHE A 63 13.70 -37.28 -13.29
N GLY A 64 13.62 -36.87 -12.02
CA GLY A 64 14.32 -35.72 -11.45
C GLY A 64 14.30 -34.49 -12.36
N TRP A 65 15.49 -34.02 -12.76
CA TRP A 65 15.65 -32.85 -13.61
C TRP A 65 14.96 -32.95 -14.98
N LEU A 66 14.81 -34.14 -15.57
CA LEU A 66 14.09 -34.29 -16.84
C LEU A 66 12.62 -33.87 -16.71
N TYR A 67 11.98 -34.22 -15.60
CA TYR A 67 10.62 -33.79 -15.32
C TYR A 67 10.54 -32.32 -14.93
N VAL A 68 11.48 -31.81 -14.13
CA VAL A 68 11.52 -30.38 -13.76
C VAL A 68 11.63 -29.52 -15.01
N ILE A 69 12.48 -29.91 -15.96
CA ILE A 69 12.67 -29.23 -17.24
C ILE A 69 11.38 -29.32 -18.07
N TYR A 70 10.78 -30.51 -18.21
CA TYR A 70 9.48 -30.67 -18.87
C TYR A 70 8.38 -29.77 -18.26
N PHE A 71 8.33 -29.67 -16.93
CA PHE A 71 7.34 -28.87 -16.23
C PHE A 71 7.50 -27.37 -16.52
N VAL A 72 8.74 -26.85 -16.51
CA VAL A 72 9.02 -25.44 -16.80
C VAL A 72 8.60 -25.06 -18.23
N PHE A 73 8.75 -25.97 -19.20
CA PHE A 73 8.38 -25.71 -20.60
C PHE A 73 6.88 -25.85 -20.91
N THR A 74 6.11 -26.53 -20.06
CA THR A 74 4.68 -26.80 -20.31
C THR A 74 3.73 -25.87 -19.56
N ASN A 75 4.23 -25.10 -18.59
CA ASN A 75 3.40 -24.18 -17.83
C ASN A 75 3.24 -22.85 -18.58
N LYS A 76 2.03 -22.56 -19.06
CA LYS A 76 1.70 -21.29 -19.71
C LYS A 76 1.64 -20.18 -18.66
N MET A 77 2.47 -19.14 -18.84
CA MET A 77 2.33 -17.86 -18.12
C MET A 77 2.37 -16.71 -19.14
N ASP A 78 1.59 -15.66 -18.89
CA ASP A 78 0.80 -14.89 -19.86
C ASP A 78 1.47 -14.07 -20.99
N ILE A 79 0.69 -13.99 -22.09
CA ILE A 79 0.42 -12.99 -23.15
C ILE A 79 1.55 -12.08 -23.71
N ALA A 80 2.59 -11.70 -22.98
CA ALA A 80 3.69 -10.90 -23.55
C ALA A 80 4.67 -11.71 -24.43
N PHE A 81 4.53 -13.03 -24.45
CA PHE A 81 5.55 -13.95 -24.98
C PHE A 81 5.47 -14.21 -26.49
N ILE A 82 4.39 -13.88 -27.22
CA ILE A 82 4.18 -14.40 -28.60
C ILE A 82 5.27 -13.98 -29.60
N LYS A 83 5.83 -12.76 -29.50
CA LYS A 83 6.96 -12.33 -30.34
C LYS A 83 8.31 -12.91 -29.89
N LEU A 84 8.48 -13.14 -28.58
CA LEU A 84 9.69 -13.73 -27.99
C LEU A 84 9.72 -15.26 -28.18
N ASN A 85 8.55 -15.90 -28.26
CA ASN A 85 8.37 -17.34 -28.38
C ASN A 85 8.86 -17.85 -29.74
N LYS A 86 8.77 -17.04 -30.79
CA LYS A 86 9.29 -17.39 -32.12
C LYS A 86 10.82 -17.38 -32.14
N LEU A 87 11.45 -16.49 -31.35
CA LEU A 87 12.90 -16.38 -31.17
C LEU A 87 13.43 -17.49 -30.25
N PHE A 88 12.72 -17.77 -29.14
CA PHE A 88 13.04 -18.88 -28.24
C PHE A 88 12.78 -20.23 -28.89
N SER A 89 11.75 -20.41 -29.73
CA SER A 89 11.52 -21.69 -30.42
C SER A 89 12.63 -22.02 -31.41
N THR A 90 13.16 -21.02 -32.13
CA THR A 90 14.33 -21.22 -33.00
C THR A 90 15.61 -21.46 -32.19
N LEU A 91 15.76 -20.81 -31.03
CA LEU A 91 16.87 -21.05 -30.11
C LEU A 91 16.80 -22.44 -29.44
N ASN A 92 15.59 -22.93 -29.15
CA ASN A 92 15.33 -24.24 -28.53
C ASN A 92 15.62 -25.39 -29.49
N ILE A 93 15.25 -25.24 -30.77
CA ILE A 93 15.63 -26.21 -31.80
C ILE A 93 17.15 -26.18 -31.99
N ALA A 94 17.78 -25.01 -32.00
CA ALA A 94 19.23 -24.90 -32.11
C ALA A 94 19.97 -25.53 -30.92
N VAL A 95 19.51 -25.35 -29.68
CA VAL A 95 20.12 -25.95 -28.48
C VAL A 95 19.88 -27.46 -28.44
N LEU A 96 18.67 -27.93 -28.76
CA LEU A 96 18.36 -29.36 -28.82
C LEU A 96 19.16 -30.07 -29.93
N VAL A 97 19.28 -29.45 -31.11
CA VAL A 97 20.14 -29.90 -32.21
C VAL A 97 21.59 -29.88 -31.79
N THR A 98 22.06 -28.86 -31.07
CA THR A 98 23.43 -28.82 -30.55
C THR A 98 23.70 -29.94 -29.54
N ILE A 99 22.76 -30.23 -28.63
CA ILE A 99 22.88 -31.31 -27.63
C ILE A 99 22.81 -32.69 -28.30
N THR A 100 21.90 -32.87 -29.26
CA THR A 100 21.82 -34.14 -30.02
C THR A 100 23.02 -34.32 -30.93
N MET A 101 23.55 -33.26 -31.57
CA MET A 101 24.81 -33.32 -32.31
C MET A 101 25.99 -33.62 -31.37
N LEU A 102 26.05 -33.00 -30.19
CA LEU A 102 27.07 -33.30 -29.17
C LEU A 102 26.96 -34.71 -28.58
N ALA A 103 25.80 -35.35 -28.62
CA ALA A 103 25.64 -36.74 -28.20
C ALA A 103 25.90 -37.72 -29.36
N ILE A 104 25.42 -37.41 -30.56
CA ILE A 104 25.49 -38.28 -31.74
C ILE A 104 26.88 -38.26 -32.35
N ILE A 105 27.55 -37.11 -32.43
CA ILE A 105 28.88 -36.99 -33.07
C ILE A 105 29.93 -37.82 -32.30
N PRO A 106 30.07 -37.76 -30.97
CA PRO A 106 31.01 -38.60 -30.25
C PRO A 106 30.63 -40.09 -30.28
N THR A 107 29.33 -40.41 -30.27
CA THR A 107 28.86 -41.81 -30.32
C THR A 107 29.10 -42.43 -31.69
N PHE A 108 28.86 -41.67 -32.76
CA PHE A 108 29.12 -42.08 -34.14
C PHE A 108 30.62 -42.14 -34.43
N TYR A 109 31.41 -41.18 -33.93
CA TYR A 109 32.87 -41.18 -34.03
C TYR A 109 33.50 -42.33 -33.23
N TYR A 110 32.98 -42.64 -32.03
CA TYR A 110 33.37 -43.81 -31.24
C TYR A 110 33.11 -45.10 -32.01
N PHE A 111 31.92 -45.30 -32.58
CA PHE A 111 31.61 -46.49 -33.39
C PHE A 111 32.43 -46.57 -34.68
N TYR A 112 32.67 -45.44 -35.36
CA TYR A 112 33.47 -45.38 -36.57
C TYR A 112 34.94 -45.74 -36.32
N LEU A 113 35.56 -45.19 -35.27
CA LEU A 113 36.92 -45.55 -34.84
C LEU A 113 37.02 -47.00 -34.37
N ASN A 114 36.05 -47.49 -33.59
CA ASN A 114 36.04 -48.89 -33.16
C ASN A 114 35.97 -49.85 -34.36
N SER A 115 35.26 -49.47 -35.43
CA SER A 115 35.20 -50.26 -36.67
C SER A 115 36.51 -50.24 -37.47
N LEU A 116 37.27 -49.14 -37.41
CA LEU A 116 38.56 -48.96 -38.08
C LEU A 116 39.74 -49.59 -37.32
N LEU A 117 39.59 -49.80 -36.01
CA LEU A 117 40.66 -50.24 -35.11
C LEU A 117 40.49 -51.66 -34.56
N TYR A 118 39.53 -52.42 -35.07
CA TYR A 118 39.35 -53.85 -34.77
C TYR A 118 40.56 -54.74 -35.18
N GLN A 119 41.70 -54.13 -35.55
CA GLN A 119 42.91 -54.82 -35.96
C GLN A 119 44.19 -54.48 -35.18
N ASN A 120 44.25 -53.52 -34.24
CA ASN A 120 45.54 -53.14 -33.59
C ASN A 120 45.49 -52.87 -32.07
N ASN A 121 46.68 -53.02 -31.44
CA ASN A 121 46.98 -53.13 -30.00
C ASN A 121 46.35 -52.08 -29.04
N PRO A 122 46.12 -52.44 -27.75
CA PRO A 122 45.51 -51.60 -26.71
C PRO A 122 46.34 -50.36 -26.27
N ALA A 123 47.58 -50.21 -26.75
CA ALA A 123 48.37 -49.00 -26.50
C ALA A 123 47.88 -47.78 -27.30
N GLU A 124 47.19 -47.99 -28.43
CA GLU A 124 46.71 -46.90 -29.30
C GLU A 124 45.33 -46.35 -28.87
N THR A 125 44.58 -47.08 -28.02
CA THR A 125 43.28 -46.63 -27.51
C THR A 125 43.37 -45.42 -26.57
N GLY A 126 44.50 -45.20 -25.90
CA GLY A 126 44.74 -44.00 -25.08
C GLY A 126 44.81 -42.72 -25.91
N VAL A 127 45.52 -42.77 -27.05
CA VAL A 127 45.72 -41.62 -27.96
C VAL A 127 44.40 -41.15 -28.57
N ILE A 128 43.47 -42.08 -28.81
CA ILE A 128 42.14 -41.77 -29.33
C ILE A 128 41.28 -41.09 -28.27
N GLY A 129 41.35 -41.57 -27.01
CA GLY A 129 40.73 -40.93 -25.87
C GLY A 129 41.23 -39.49 -25.67
N ASP A 130 42.54 -39.27 -25.81
CA ASP A 130 43.18 -37.96 -25.69
C ASP A 130 42.76 -37.01 -26.83
N THR A 131 42.67 -37.51 -28.06
CA THR A 131 42.23 -36.73 -29.22
C THR A 131 40.76 -36.34 -29.11
N LEU A 132 39.92 -37.27 -28.65
CA LEU A 132 38.50 -37.03 -28.39
C LEU A 132 38.27 -36.04 -27.26
N GLY A 133 38.99 -36.18 -26.15
CA GLY A 133 38.95 -35.26 -25.02
C GLY A 133 39.43 -33.86 -25.42
N GLY A 134 40.52 -33.77 -26.19
CA GLY A 134 41.07 -32.50 -26.66
C GLY A 134 40.14 -31.72 -27.59
N PHE A 135 39.37 -32.41 -28.46
CA PHE A 135 38.42 -31.76 -29.36
C PHE A 135 37.07 -31.45 -28.70
N SER A 136 36.56 -32.37 -27.86
CA SER A 136 35.24 -32.20 -27.23
C SER A 136 35.25 -31.25 -26.03
N ALA A 137 36.34 -31.19 -25.26
CA ALA A 137 36.41 -30.38 -24.04
C ALA A 137 36.20 -28.87 -24.29
N PRO A 138 36.80 -28.22 -25.31
CA PRO A 138 36.51 -26.82 -25.60
C PRO A 138 35.05 -26.55 -25.97
N ILE A 139 34.43 -27.45 -26.74
CA ILE A 139 33.03 -27.31 -27.17
C ILE A 139 32.09 -27.45 -25.97
N ILE A 140 32.33 -28.46 -25.13
CA ILE A 140 31.59 -28.66 -23.87
C ILE A 140 31.82 -27.46 -22.93
N GLY A 141 33.05 -26.94 -22.86
CA GLY A 141 33.40 -25.76 -22.07
C GLY A 141 32.63 -24.50 -22.51
N ILE A 142 32.55 -24.23 -23.81
CA ILE A 142 31.77 -23.11 -24.36
C ILE A 142 30.27 -23.30 -24.08
N ALA A 143 29.73 -24.50 -24.28
CA ALA A 143 28.33 -24.80 -23.97
C ALA A 143 28.02 -24.61 -22.48
N ALA A 144 28.90 -25.10 -21.60
CA ALA A 144 28.79 -24.92 -20.15
C ALA A 144 28.86 -23.44 -19.74
N ALA A 145 29.75 -22.65 -20.36
CA ALA A 145 29.85 -21.22 -20.11
C ALA A 145 28.58 -20.46 -20.52
N ILE A 146 28.00 -20.79 -21.69
CA ILE A 146 26.74 -20.19 -22.17
C ILE A 146 25.59 -20.55 -21.22
N LEU A 147 25.44 -21.82 -20.84
CA LEU A 147 24.40 -22.26 -19.91
C LEU A 147 24.55 -21.60 -18.52
N THR A 148 25.78 -21.49 -18.03
CA THR A 148 26.08 -20.81 -16.77
C THR A 148 25.71 -19.32 -16.85
N PHE A 149 26.06 -18.64 -17.94
CA PHE A 149 25.67 -17.26 -18.18
C PHE A 149 24.15 -17.10 -18.22
N LEU A 150 23.43 -17.97 -18.92
CA LEU A 150 21.96 -17.95 -18.98
C LEU A 150 21.33 -18.15 -17.61
N ALA A 151 21.86 -19.08 -16.80
CA ALA A 151 21.39 -19.30 -15.43
C ALA A 151 21.58 -18.04 -14.56
N PHE A 152 22.76 -17.42 -14.61
CA PHE A 152 23.02 -16.16 -13.91
C PHE A 152 22.16 -15.01 -14.41
N TRP A 153 21.88 -14.94 -15.72
CA TRP A 153 21.01 -13.92 -16.28
C TRP A 153 19.57 -14.05 -15.79
N VAL A 154 19.03 -15.27 -15.75
CA VAL A 154 17.71 -15.56 -15.17
C VAL A 154 17.69 -15.21 -13.68
N GLN A 155 18.74 -15.58 -12.94
CA GLN A 155 18.87 -15.23 -11.53
C GLN A 155 18.97 -13.72 -11.30
N TYR A 156 19.71 -13.00 -12.15
CA TYR A 156 19.82 -11.54 -12.12
C TYR A 156 18.45 -10.89 -12.34
N LYS A 157 17.70 -11.34 -13.35
CA LYS A 157 16.33 -10.86 -13.61
C LYS A 157 15.40 -11.17 -12.44
N ALA A 158 15.49 -12.36 -11.84
CA ALA A 158 14.72 -12.73 -10.67
C ALA A 158 15.06 -11.85 -9.45
N ASN A 159 16.33 -11.52 -9.25
CA ASN A 159 16.78 -10.62 -8.19
C ASN A 159 16.23 -9.19 -8.38
N GLN A 160 16.21 -8.67 -9.61
CA GLN A 160 15.58 -7.38 -9.90
C GLN A 160 14.09 -7.37 -9.56
N GLN A 161 13.36 -8.43 -9.91
CA GLN A 161 11.95 -8.58 -9.55
C GLN A 161 11.77 -8.65 -8.03
N GLN A 162 12.56 -9.48 -7.34
CA GLN A 162 12.56 -9.55 -5.88
C GLN A 162 12.83 -8.18 -5.24
N GLY A 163 13.75 -7.39 -5.80
CA GLY A 163 14.03 -6.04 -5.34
C GLY A 163 12.83 -5.09 -5.48
N TYR A 164 12.02 -5.25 -6.53
CA TYR A 164 10.77 -4.50 -6.71
C TYR A 164 9.69 -4.98 -5.73
N ASP A 165 9.49 -6.29 -5.60
CA ASP A 165 8.51 -6.88 -4.67
C ASP A 165 8.81 -6.47 -3.22
N LEU A 166 10.09 -6.46 -2.82
CA LEU A 166 10.54 -5.97 -1.51
C LEU A 166 10.23 -4.50 -1.27
N LYS A 167 10.25 -3.65 -2.31
CA LYS A 167 9.87 -2.23 -2.16
C LYS A 167 8.38 -2.10 -1.88
N ILE A 168 7.54 -2.90 -2.56
CA ILE A 168 6.10 -2.95 -2.30
C ILE A 168 5.85 -3.43 -0.88
N GLU A 169 6.45 -4.55 -0.47
CA GLU A 169 6.26 -5.11 0.87
C GLU A 169 6.69 -4.12 1.98
N ARG A 170 7.83 -3.43 1.82
CA ARG A 170 8.28 -2.39 2.76
C ARG A 170 7.32 -1.22 2.84
N PHE A 171 6.80 -0.78 1.70
CA PHE A 171 5.80 0.27 1.64
C PHE A 171 4.52 -0.17 2.36
N GLU A 172 3.97 -1.35 2.04
CA GLU A 172 2.75 -1.91 2.62
C GLU A 172 2.88 -2.06 4.14
N ASN A 173 3.98 -2.65 4.62
CA ASN A 173 4.24 -2.79 6.04
C ASN A 173 4.26 -1.41 6.75
N LYS A 174 4.95 -0.42 6.17
CA LYS A 174 4.98 0.92 6.75
C LYS A 174 3.61 1.59 6.71
N PHE A 175 2.87 1.43 5.61
CA PHE A 175 1.51 1.94 5.42
C PHE A 175 0.55 1.38 6.50
N TYR A 176 0.51 0.06 6.68
CA TYR A 176 -0.38 -0.57 7.65
C TYR A 176 -0.01 -0.21 9.09
N GLU A 177 1.28 -0.05 9.40
CA GLU A 177 1.70 0.47 10.72
C GLU A 177 1.27 1.92 10.94
N MET A 178 1.41 2.79 9.94
CA MET A 178 0.91 4.18 10.05
C MET A 178 -0.62 4.24 10.17
N LEU A 179 -1.34 3.37 9.44
CA LEU A 179 -2.79 3.25 9.54
C LEU A 179 -3.21 2.74 10.93
N ARG A 180 -2.48 1.80 11.50
CA ARG A 180 -2.69 1.31 12.86
C ARG A 180 -2.49 2.41 13.89
N VAL A 181 -1.37 3.14 13.82
CA VAL A 181 -1.11 4.28 14.73
C VAL A 181 -2.20 5.35 14.59
N HIS A 182 -2.70 5.60 13.38
CA HIS A 182 -3.82 6.51 13.19
C HIS A 182 -5.09 6.02 13.90
N ARG A 183 -5.42 4.73 13.82
CA ARG A 183 -6.54 4.13 14.56
C ARG A 183 -6.35 4.23 16.07
N ASP A 184 -5.14 3.97 16.56
CA ASP A 184 -4.82 4.09 17.98
C ASP A 184 -5.00 5.55 18.47
N ASN A 185 -4.59 6.53 17.66
CA ASN A 185 -4.85 7.94 17.95
C ASN A 185 -6.35 8.23 18.03
N VAL A 186 -7.15 7.69 17.10
CA VAL A 186 -8.61 7.86 17.12
C VAL A 186 -9.19 7.29 18.40
N ASP A 187 -8.79 6.06 18.77
CA ASP A 187 -9.30 5.36 19.95
C ASP A 187 -8.92 6.07 21.27
N GLN A 188 -7.78 6.77 21.30
CA GLN A 188 -7.33 7.55 22.47
C GLN A 188 -8.05 8.90 22.62
N ILE A 189 -8.68 9.43 21.57
CA ILE A 189 -9.43 10.68 21.67
C ILE A 189 -10.59 10.49 22.65
N SER A 190 -10.62 11.32 23.69
CA SER A 190 -11.67 11.29 24.71
C SER A 190 -12.13 12.68 25.09
N ILE A 191 -13.43 12.81 25.34
CA ILE A 191 -14.06 14.02 25.88
C ILE A 191 -14.70 13.66 27.22
N ASN A 192 -14.31 14.40 28.26
CA ASN A 192 -14.80 14.28 29.63
C ASN A 192 -14.81 12.83 30.17
N ASN A 193 -13.85 12.00 29.72
CA ASN A 193 -13.68 10.58 30.07
C ASN A 193 -14.91 9.67 29.80
N ASN A 194 -15.99 10.19 29.21
CA ASN A 194 -17.25 9.48 29.03
C ASN A 194 -17.49 9.08 27.57
N VAL A 195 -16.99 9.90 26.63
CA VAL A 195 -17.10 9.64 25.19
C VAL A 195 -15.68 9.46 24.65
N THR A 196 -15.41 8.29 24.09
CA THR A 196 -14.09 7.92 23.57
C THR A 196 -14.16 7.46 22.13
N GLY A 197 -13.02 7.50 21.46
CA GLY A 197 -12.86 7.00 20.11
C GLY A 197 -13.63 7.81 19.07
N ARG A 198 -14.05 7.12 18.02
CA ARG A 198 -14.79 7.68 16.88
C ARG A 198 -16.06 8.46 17.25
N LYS A 199 -16.76 8.09 18.33
CA LYS A 199 -18.01 8.76 18.75
C LYS A 199 -17.78 10.23 19.11
N THR A 200 -16.58 10.55 19.57
CA THR A 200 -16.16 11.89 19.97
C THR A 200 -16.25 12.91 18.82
N PHE A 201 -16.03 12.48 17.57
CA PHE A 201 -16.06 13.38 16.40
C PHE A 201 -17.42 14.03 16.16
N SER A 202 -18.53 13.37 16.52
CA SER A 202 -19.86 14.00 16.45
C SER A 202 -19.99 15.19 17.40
N ARG A 203 -19.44 15.07 18.62
CA ARG A 203 -19.43 16.15 19.63
C ARG A 203 -18.50 17.29 19.23
N LEU A 204 -17.30 16.94 18.74
CA LEU A 204 -16.34 17.90 18.20
C LEU A 204 -16.92 18.70 17.04
N PHE A 205 -17.63 18.03 16.13
CA PHE A 205 -18.33 18.68 15.03
C PHE A 205 -19.39 19.66 15.54
N SER A 206 -20.25 19.24 16.47
CA SER A 206 -21.28 20.11 17.06
C SER A 206 -20.67 21.31 17.78
N GLU A 207 -19.56 21.12 18.49
CA GLU A 207 -18.87 22.22 19.17
C GLU A 207 -18.23 23.18 18.17
N LEU A 208 -17.50 22.70 17.15
CA LEU A 208 -16.92 23.58 16.13
C LEU A 208 -18.00 24.41 15.43
N ARG A 209 -19.12 23.78 15.07
CA ARG A 209 -20.30 24.44 14.50
C ARG A 209 -20.84 25.52 15.45
N PHE A 210 -21.00 25.19 16.73
CA PHE A 210 -21.46 26.14 17.75
C PHE A 210 -20.50 27.32 17.91
N ILE A 211 -19.20 27.07 18.00
CA ILE A 211 -18.17 28.12 18.15
C ILE A 211 -18.22 29.07 16.95
N TYR A 212 -18.34 28.53 15.73
CA TYR A 212 -18.44 29.35 14.52
C TYR A 212 -19.66 30.29 14.56
N PHE A 213 -20.86 29.77 14.86
CA PHE A 213 -22.05 30.60 14.97
C PHE A 213 -22.00 31.57 16.15
N TYR A 214 -21.41 31.17 17.27
CA TYR A 214 -21.16 32.05 18.42
C TYR A 214 -20.30 33.24 18.00
N CYS A 215 -19.16 33.01 17.32
CA CYS A 215 -18.28 34.06 16.82
C CYS A 215 -19.00 34.96 15.80
N LEU A 216 -19.74 34.39 14.86
CA LEU A 216 -20.52 35.17 13.88
C LEU A 216 -21.55 36.07 14.56
N ASN A 217 -22.33 35.53 15.49
CA ASN A 217 -23.38 36.28 16.17
C ASN A 217 -22.82 37.39 17.04
N ASP A 218 -21.77 37.09 17.80
CA ASP A 218 -21.06 38.04 18.64
C ASP A 218 -20.53 39.24 17.82
N LEU A 219 -19.94 38.98 16.65
CA LEU A 219 -19.46 40.03 15.75
C LEU A 219 -20.59 40.81 15.07
N LYS A 220 -21.72 40.15 14.76
CA LYS A 220 -22.93 40.82 14.25
C LYS A 220 -23.56 41.76 15.29
N ILE A 221 -23.57 41.38 16.56
CA ILE A 221 -24.14 42.19 17.66
C ILE A 221 -23.24 43.38 17.96
N HIS A 222 -21.92 43.18 17.97
CA HIS A 222 -20.94 44.19 18.38
C HIS A 222 -20.33 44.96 17.20
N LYS A 223 -21.12 45.23 16.14
CA LYS A 223 -20.71 45.99 14.95
C LYS A 223 -19.90 47.24 15.33
N ASN A 224 -18.59 47.16 15.13
CA ASN A 224 -17.79 48.31 14.73
C ASN A 224 -17.77 48.30 13.20
N GLU A 225 -17.67 49.46 12.56
CA GLU A 225 -17.92 49.75 11.13
C GLU A 225 -17.12 48.92 10.09
N ILE A 226 -16.34 47.92 10.51
CA ILE A 226 -15.49 47.08 9.67
C ILE A 226 -16.15 45.72 9.46
N GLU A 227 -16.49 45.44 8.21
CA GLU A 227 -16.98 44.13 7.78
C GLU A 227 -15.83 43.12 7.72
N ILE A 228 -15.76 42.23 8.71
CA ILE A 228 -14.71 41.19 8.77
C ILE A 228 -15.08 40.05 7.81
N PRO A 229 -14.17 39.61 6.92
CA PRO A 229 -14.42 38.48 6.03
C PRO A 229 -14.76 37.20 6.80
N ALA A 230 -15.73 36.43 6.30
CA ALA A 230 -16.16 35.17 6.92
C ALA A 230 -15.01 34.17 7.15
N GLU A 231 -13.97 34.23 6.30
CA GLU A 231 -12.75 33.43 6.44
C GLU A 231 -11.94 33.77 7.69
N LYS A 232 -11.79 35.06 8.04
CA LYS A 232 -11.11 35.45 9.28
C LYS A 232 -11.91 34.99 10.50
N ILE A 233 -13.25 35.12 10.45
CA ILE A 233 -14.14 34.66 11.52
C ILE A 233 -14.04 33.15 11.71
N TYR A 234 -14.06 32.39 10.62
CA TYR A 234 -13.91 30.95 10.66
C TYR A 234 -12.56 30.53 11.24
N ASN A 235 -11.47 31.18 10.85
CA ASN A 235 -10.15 30.90 11.40
C ASN A 235 -10.06 31.20 12.90
N ILE A 236 -10.63 32.31 13.36
CA ILE A 236 -10.74 32.60 14.81
C ILE A 236 -11.53 31.49 15.50
N ALA A 237 -12.68 31.10 14.97
CA ALA A 237 -13.51 30.03 15.53
C ALA A 237 -12.77 28.68 15.59
N TYR A 238 -12.05 28.32 14.53
CA TYR A 238 -11.28 27.08 14.47
C TYR A 238 -10.09 27.09 15.45
N LEU A 239 -9.39 28.23 15.57
CA LEU A 239 -8.30 28.40 16.53
C LEU A 239 -8.82 28.31 17.98
N ILE A 240 -9.99 28.87 18.27
CA ILE A 240 -10.67 28.72 19.56
C ILE A 240 -11.06 27.26 19.81
N PHE A 241 -11.63 26.58 18.83
CA PHE A 241 -11.96 25.16 18.92
C PHE A 241 -10.71 24.30 19.18
N PHE A 242 -9.60 24.59 18.51
CA PHE A 242 -8.39 23.78 18.58
C PHE A 242 -7.57 24.08 19.84
N PHE A 243 -7.25 25.33 20.12
CA PHE A 243 -6.40 25.71 21.27
C PHE A 243 -7.19 25.97 22.56
N GLY A 244 -8.43 26.42 22.44
CA GLY A 244 -9.27 26.84 23.57
C GLY A 244 -9.06 28.29 23.97
N ILE A 245 -9.89 28.74 24.92
CA ILE A 245 -9.77 30.04 25.59
C ILE A 245 -9.32 29.81 27.03
N GLY A 246 -8.22 30.47 27.40
CA GLY A 246 -7.58 30.34 28.70
C GLY A 246 -6.24 31.09 28.71
N GLN A 247 -5.59 31.18 29.87
CA GLN A 247 -4.39 32.00 30.03
C GLN A 247 -3.28 31.65 29.02
N THR A 248 -3.00 30.36 28.83
CA THR A 248 -1.99 29.88 27.87
C THR A 248 -2.55 29.81 26.46
N SER A 249 -3.75 29.23 26.29
CA SER A 249 -4.36 29.02 24.97
C SER A 249 -4.62 30.33 24.22
N SER A 250 -5.13 31.36 24.90
CA SER A 250 -5.39 32.66 24.28
C SER A 250 -4.11 33.36 23.81
N ARG A 251 -2.95 33.07 24.44
CA ARG A 251 -1.65 33.59 23.96
C ARG A 251 -1.26 32.96 22.63
N LEU A 252 -1.46 31.65 22.45
CA LEU A 252 -1.17 30.95 21.20
C LEU A 252 -2.02 31.50 20.05
N ILE A 253 -3.31 31.72 20.30
CA ILE A 253 -4.21 32.29 19.29
C ILE A 253 -3.77 33.72 18.95
N ASN A 254 -3.48 34.55 19.95
CA ASN A 254 -3.08 35.94 19.74
C ASN A 254 -1.75 36.10 18.99
N ASP A 255 -0.86 35.10 19.03
CA ASP A 255 0.39 35.06 18.27
C ASP A 255 0.16 34.78 16.77
N ILE A 256 -0.87 33.99 16.44
CA ILE A 256 -1.22 33.63 15.06
C ILE A 256 -2.01 34.74 14.36
N LEU A 257 -2.82 35.48 15.12
CA LEU A 257 -3.72 36.50 14.57
C LEU A 257 -2.96 37.73 14.04
N ASP A 258 -3.55 38.39 13.03
CA ASP A 258 -3.07 39.66 12.50
C ASP A 258 -3.49 40.84 13.40
N ASP A 259 -2.90 42.02 13.19
CA ASP A 259 -3.15 43.19 14.03
C ASP A 259 -4.59 43.69 13.97
N GLU A 260 -5.30 43.40 12.88
CA GLU A 260 -6.73 43.71 12.72
C GLU A 260 -7.60 42.82 13.62
N THR A 261 -7.29 41.53 13.71
CA THR A 261 -8.09 40.52 14.42
C THR A 261 -7.75 40.38 15.90
N LYS A 262 -6.55 40.78 16.35
CA LYS A 262 -6.16 40.74 17.77
C LYS A 262 -7.12 41.49 18.72
N PRO A 263 -7.53 42.76 18.46
CA PRO A 263 -8.45 43.48 19.36
C PRO A 263 -9.83 42.82 19.43
N ILE A 264 -10.30 42.32 18.29
CA ILE A 264 -11.58 41.61 18.14
C ILE A 264 -11.55 40.34 18.99
N PHE A 265 -10.49 39.54 18.82
CA PHE A 265 -10.28 38.31 19.57
C PHE A 265 -10.17 38.56 21.07
N LYS A 266 -9.50 39.62 21.50
CA LYS A 266 -9.40 39.98 22.94
C LYS A 266 -10.78 40.20 23.56
N ASN A 267 -11.65 40.95 22.89
CA ASN A 267 -13.01 41.20 23.36
C ASN A 267 -13.86 39.92 23.38
N LEU A 268 -13.78 39.13 22.31
CA LEU A 268 -14.45 37.83 22.20
C LEU A 268 -13.99 36.86 23.29
N SER A 269 -12.68 36.77 23.54
CA SER A 269 -12.08 35.92 24.57
C SER A 269 -12.59 36.27 25.96
N ASN A 270 -12.79 37.56 26.27
CA ASN A 270 -13.35 37.97 27.56
C ASN A 270 -14.80 37.49 27.74
N ARG A 271 -15.64 37.63 26.71
CA ARG A 271 -17.02 37.15 26.72
C ARG A 271 -17.12 35.62 26.79
N ILE A 272 -16.22 34.91 26.10
CA ILE A 272 -16.13 33.45 26.20
C ILE A 272 -15.72 33.03 27.63
N LEU A 273 -14.77 33.72 28.27
CA LEU A 273 -14.41 33.44 29.66
C LEU A 273 -15.58 33.65 30.62
N GLU A 274 -16.40 34.68 30.41
CA GLU A 274 -17.64 34.89 31.17
C GLU A 274 -18.65 33.77 30.94
N THR A 275 -18.83 33.35 29.68
CA THR A 275 -19.69 32.22 29.32
C THR A 275 -19.24 30.93 30.01
N GLN A 276 -17.93 30.63 30.00
CA GLN A 276 -17.36 29.50 30.72
C GLN A 276 -17.57 29.59 32.25
N LYS A 277 -17.45 30.78 32.83
CA LYS A 277 -17.71 31.00 34.27
C LYS A 277 -19.18 30.78 34.61
N ASN A 278 -20.10 31.30 33.80
CA ASN A 278 -21.54 31.12 34.00
C ASN A 278 -21.92 29.64 33.84
N TYR A 279 -21.36 28.95 32.86
CA TYR A 279 -21.56 27.53 32.65
C TYR A 279 -21.13 26.69 33.86
N ARG A 280 -19.95 26.98 34.44
CA ARG A 280 -19.48 26.30 35.66
C ARG A 280 -20.39 26.50 36.87
N LYS A 281 -21.10 27.64 36.94
CA LYS A 281 -22.04 27.95 38.03
C LYS A 281 -23.40 27.29 37.82
N ASN A 282 -23.91 27.29 36.60
CA ASN A 282 -25.26 26.86 36.24
C ASN A 282 -25.26 25.49 35.56
N LEU A 283 -24.50 24.52 36.12
CA LEU A 283 -24.37 23.14 35.62
C LEU A 283 -25.67 22.67 34.93
N HIS A 284 -25.56 22.24 33.66
CA HIS A 284 -26.62 21.65 32.83
C HIS A 284 -27.58 22.59 32.07
N GLN A 285 -27.28 23.89 31.91
CA GLN A 285 -28.02 24.73 30.95
C GLN A 285 -27.43 24.61 29.54
N ASN A 286 -28.26 24.31 28.54
CA ASN A 286 -27.86 24.41 27.13
C ASN A 286 -27.48 25.87 26.80
N LEU A 287 -26.40 26.07 26.06
CA LEU A 287 -26.13 27.31 25.38
C LEU A 287 -26.78 27.22 24.01
N GLU A 288 -27.45 28.30 23.67
CA GLU A 288 -28.17 28.47 22.44
C GLU A 288 -27.58 29.70 21.75
N VAL A 289 -27.32 29.58 20.46
CA VAL A 289 -27.04 30.73 19.61
C VAL A 289 -28.16 30.78 18.58
N GLU A 290 -28.86 31.91 18.53
CA GLU A 290 -29.86 32.16 17.49
C GLU A 290 -29.19 32.82 16.29
N PHE A 291 -29.34 32.23 15.11
CA PHE A 291 -28.78 32.76 13.88
C PHE A 291 -29.80 32.57 12.74
N ASN A 292 -30.17 33.66 12.06
CA ASN A 292 -31.17 33.65 10.98
C ASN A 292 -32.48 32.92 11.36
N ASN A 293 -32.99 33.14 12.57
CA ASN A 293 -34.17 32.48 13.14
C ASN A 293 -34.04 30.95 13.37
N GLU A 294 -32.84 30.40 13.24
CA GLU A 294 -32.53 29.03 13.63
C GLU A 294 -31.81 29.00 14.98
N LYS A 295 -32.26 28.13 15.89
CA LYS A 295 -31.57 27.89 17.16
C LYS A 295 -30.50 26.82 16.99
N VAL A 296 -29.24 27.24 17.11
CA VAL A 296 -28.11 26.33 17.24
C VAL A 296 -27.94 25.98 18.71
N ILE A 297 -28.42 24.80 19.08
CA ILE A 297 -28.31 24.28 20.44
C ILE A 297 -27.09 23.37 20.49
N PHE A 298 -26.15 23.66 21.38
CA PHE A 298 -25.15 22.69 21.76
C PHE A 298 -25.65 22.00 23.04
N GLN A 299 -25.75 20.67 23.03
CA GLN A 299 -26.18 19.87 24.18
C GLN A 299 -24.93 19.32 24.85
N TYR A 300 -24.71 19.69 26.12
CA TYR A 300 -23.40 19.56 26.76
C TYR A 300 -23.23 18.29 27.59
N ASP A 301 -22.04 17.70 27.44
CA ASP A 301 -21.44 16.79 28.43
C ASP A 301 -20.14 17.38 29.03
N TYR A 302 -19.68 18.58 28.63
CA TYR A 302 -18.40 19.19 29.04
C TYR A 302 -18.38 20.72 28.85
N ILE A 303 -17.35 21.40 29.35
CA ILE A 303 -17.22 22.88 29.24
C ILE A 303 -16.76 23.22 27.81
N PRO A 304 -17.49 24.05 27.05
CA PRO A 304 -17.09 24.45 25.70
C PRO A 304 -15.89 25.40 25.70
N PHE A 305 -15.27 25.54 24.53
CA PHE A 305 -14.15 26.46 24.29
C PHE A 305 -12.90 26.13 25.11
N GLN A 306 -12.76 24.89 25.62
CA GLN A 306 -11.56 24.46 26.35
C GLN A 306 -10.39 24.10 25.44
N GLY A 307 -10.67 23.90 24.15
CA GLY A 307 -9.67 23.48 23.18
C GLY A 307 -9.48 21.97 23.16
N HIS A 308 -9.11 21.45 22.00
CA HIS A 308 -8.93 20.02 21.74
C HIS A 308 -7.53 19.68 21.25
N MET A 309 -6.56 20.60 21.37
CA MET A 309 -5.19 20.44 20.86
C MET A 309 -4.57 19.11 21.32
N GLY A 310 -4.69 18.76 22.60
CA GLY A 310 -4.14 17.52 23.15
C GLY A 310 -4.71 16.27 22.49
N ASN A 311 -6.00 16.27 22.15
CA ASN A 311 -6.69 15.17 21.51
C ASN A 311 -6.46 15.13 19.98
N LEU A 312 -6.47 16.30 19.33
CA LEU A 312 -6.56 16.39 17.87
C LEU A 312 -5.21 16.57 17.17
N SER A 313 -4.17 17.05 17.85
CA SER A 313 -2.87 17.34 17.22
C SER A 313 -2.24 16.11 16.55
N HIS A 314 -2.27 14.96 17.22
CA HIS A 314 -1.74 13.71 16.68
C HIS A 314 -2.62 13.17 15.55
N TYR A 315 -3.94 13.27 15.69
CA TYR A 315 -4.89 12.84 14.67
C TYR A 315 -4.66 13.59 13.34
N VAL A 316 -4.70 14.92 13.35
CA VAL A 316 -4.59 15.74 12.12
C VAL A 316 -3.23 15.56 11.44
N ARG A 317 -2.16 15.47 12.23
CA ARG A 317 -0.80 15.29 11.70
C ARG A 317 -0.64 13.90 11.07
N HIS A 318 -1.10 12.84 11.73
CA HIS A 318 -0.91 11.48 11.23
C HIS A 318 -1.76 11.19 10.01
N ILE A 319 -3.01 11.68 9.93
CA ILE A 319 -3.82 11.47 8.72
C ILE A 319 -3.23 12.20 7.51
N PHE A 320 -2.70 13.42 7.70
CA PHE A 320 -1.98 14.14 6.64
C PHE A 320 -0.71 13.40 6.21
N GLN A 321 0.09 12.94 7.18
CA GLN A 321 1.32 12.18 6.90
C GLN A 321 1.03 10.85 6.20
N LEU A 322 -0.04 10.16 6.57
CA LEU A 322 -0.44 8.89 5.96
C LEU A 322 -0.83 9.07 4.49
N VAL A 323 -1.65 10.08 4.18
CA VAL A 323 -2.02 10.40 2.79
C VAL A 323 -0.81 10.88 2.00
N SER A 324 0.02 11.74 2.59
CA SER A 324 1.25 12.23 1.95
C SER A 324 2.24 11.10 1.67
N PHE A 325 2.34 10.12 2.58
CA PHE A 325 3.18 8.94 2.41
C PHE A 325 2.72 8.11 1.20
N VAL A 326 1.40 7.88 1.04
CA VAL A 326 0.85 7.21 -0.14
C VAL A 326 1.15 8.01 -1.42
N ASP A 327 0.97 9.33 -1.41
CA ASP A 327 1.22 10.17 -2.58
C ASP A 327 2.67 10.07 -3.08
N THR A 328 3.61 10.09 -2.13
CA THR A 328 5.03 10.28 -2.39
C THR A 328 5.84 8.99 -2.48
N HIS A 329 5.45 7.93 -1.75
CA HIS A 329 6.24 6.71 -1.60
C HIS A 329 5.58 5.45 -2.15
N CYS A 330 4.30 5.48 -2.54
CA CYS A 330 3.67 4.32 -3.16
C CYS A 330 4.37 4.01 -4.49
N PRO A 331 4.91 2.78 -4.67
CA PRO A 331 5.56 2.38 -5.90
C PRO A 331 4.62 2.52 -7.10
N ASP A 332 5.15 3.00 -8.23
CA ASP A 332 4.39 3.03 -9.48
C ASP A 332 4.13 1.59 -9.93
N THR A 333 2.88 1.17 -9.86
CA THR A 333 2.40 -0.08 -10.44
C THR A 333 1.94 0.17 -11.87
N SER A 334 2.12 -0.80 -12.76
CA SER A 334 1.69 -0.73 -14.17
C SER A 334 0.21 -0.37 -14.38
N ASN A 335 -0.64 -0.51 -13.36
CA ASN A 335 -2.08 -0.29 -13.45
C ASN A 335 -2.56 1.09 -12.98
N GLY A 336 -1.69 2.00 -12.52
CA GLY A 336 -2.07 3.36 -12.11
C GLY A 336 -3.00 3.49 -10.88
N ASP A 337 -3.74 2.44 -10.52
CA ASP A 337 -4.79 2.47 -9.49
C ASP A 337 -4.29 2.19 -8.06
N ALA A 338 -3.02 1.82 -7.88
CA ALA A 338 -2.52 1.39 -6.57
C ALA A 338 -2.67 2.47 -5.49
N LYS A 339 -2.32 3.73 -5.78
CA LYS A 339 -2.45 4.85 -4.83
C LYS A 339 -3.91 5.03 -4.41
N ASN A 340 -4.84 4.99 -5.36
CA ASN A 340 -6.27 5.13 -5.10
C ASN A 340 -6.83 3.99 -4.23
N ASN A 341 -6.28 2.77 -4.35
CA ASN A 341 -6.65 1.64 -3.48
C ASN A 341 -6.21 1.86 -2.02
N TYR A 342 -4.98 2.36 -1.80
CA TYR A 342 -4.51 2.70 -0.45
C TYR A 342 -5.28 3.87 0.16
N ILE A 343 -5.55 4.92 -0.62
CA ILE A 343 -6.41 6.03 -0.19
C ILE A 343 -7.81 5.54 0.16
N THR A 344 -8.39 4.65 -0.64
CA THR A 344 -9.68 4.04 -0.35
C THR A 344 -9.65 3.25 0.96
N THR A 345 -8.54 2.55 1.23
CA THR A 345 -8.32 1.86 2.49
C THR A 345 -8.27 2.84 3.66
N ILE A 346 -7.55 3.96 3.55
CA ILE A 346 -7.56 5.02 4.57
C ILE A 346 -8.98 5.55 4.79
N ARG A 347 -9.66 5.97 3.71
CA ARG A 347 -11.01 6.54 3.77
C ARG A 347 -12.01 5.60 4.42
N SER A 348 -11.89 4.28 4.17
CA SER A 348 -12.76 3.28 4.80
C SER A 348 -12.66 3.26 6.33
N GLN A 349 -11.56 3.74 6.90
CA GLN A 349 -11.37 3.86 8.34
C GLN A 349 -11.93 5.17 8.92
N LEU A 350 -12.27 6.15 8.08
CA LEU A 350 -12.78 7.44 8.52
C LEU A 350 -14.31 7.43 8.57
N SER A 351 -14.88 7.70 9.73
CA SER A 351 -16.31 7.97 9.86
C SER A 351 -16.72 9.24 9.13
N THR A 352 -18.03 9.39 8.96
CA THR A 352 -18.62 10.59 8.36
C THR A 352 -18.24 11.87 9.13
N TYR A 353 -18.23 11.84 10.46
CA TYR A 353 -17.83 13.00 11.27
C TYR A 353 -16.31 13.23 11.27
N GLU A 354 -15.49 12.18 11.11
CA GLU A 354 -14.05 12.32 10.89
C GLU A 354 -13.74 12.98 9.54
N GLN A 355 -14.49 12.62 8.48
CA GLN A 355 -14.38 13.27 7.17
C GLN A 355 -14.89 14.72 7.22
N ALA A 356 -15.98 15.00 7.94
CA ALA A 356 -16.46 16.37 8.15
C ALA A 356 -15.43 17.21 8.92
N PHE A 357 -14.83 16.65 9.97
CA PHE A 357 -13.78 17.31 10.72
C PHE A 357 -12.54 17.58 9.86
N LEU A 358 -12.11 16.60 9.05
CA LEU A 358 -10.98 16.77 8.13
C LEU A 358 -11.25 17.87 7.10
N TYR A 359 -12.47 17.93 6.55
CA TYR A 359 -12.89 19.00 5.65
C TYR A 359 -12.74 20.37 6.30
N TYR A 360 -13.29 20.54 7.51
CA TYR A 360 -13.18 21.81 8.23
C TYR A 360 -11.75 22.13 8.68
N ASN A 361 -10.96 21.13 9.07
CA ASN A 361 -9.54 21.34 9.33
C ASN A 361 -8.82 21.88 8.10
N ALA A 362 -9.06 21.31 6.93
CA ALA A 362 -8.43 21.73 5.68
C ALA A 362 -8.80 23.17 5.27
N LEU A 363 -9.98 23.65 5.65
CA LEU A 363 -10.41 25.03 5.44
C LEU A 363 -9.80 26.04 6.42
N SER A 364 -9.16 25.57 7.49
CA SER A 364 -8.54 26.42 8.51
C SER A 364 -7.07 26.70 8.20
N VAL A 365 -6.53 27.76 8.79
CA VAL A 365 -5.11 28.13 8.74
C VAL A 365 -4.19 27.00 9.22
N LEU A 366 -4.68 26.11 10.09
CA LEU A 366 -3.90 24.97 10.59
C LEU A 366 -3.88 23.78 9.62
N GLY A 367 -4.79 23.73 8.64
CA GLY A 367 -4.92 22.63 7.69
C GLY A 367 -4.75 23.06 6.23
N THR A 368 -4.32 24.28 5.95
CA THR A 368 -4.10 24.76 4.57
C THR A 368 -3.23 23.84 3.70
N PRO A 369 -2.25 23.06 4.22
CA PRO A 369 -1.49 22.12 3.39
C PRO A 369 -2.34 21.06 2.67
N TRP A 370 -3.57 20.79 3.13
CA TRP A 370 -4.51 19.91 2.42
C TRP A 370 -4.98 20.49 1.08
N LEU A 371 -5.09 21.82 1.00
CA LEU A 371 -5.62 22.58 -0.14
C LEU A 371 -4.54 23.30 -0.95
N GLU A 372 -3.38 23.55 -0.36
CA GLU A 372 -2.26 24.22 -1.04
C GLU A 372 -1.71 23.36 -2.18
N LYS A 373 -1.48 24.02 -3.33
CA LYS A 373 -0.82 23.46 -4.50
C LYS A 373 0.66 23.78 -4.43
N GLU A 374 1.45 23.04 -3.66
CA GLU A 374 2.88 23.25 -3.69
C GLU A 374 3.47 22.75 -5.03
N LYS A 375 4.19 23.62 -5.75
CA LYS A 375 5.02 23.30 -6.94
C LYS A 375 4.36 22.31 -7.91
N SER A 376 3.28 22.73 -8.57
CA SER A 376 2.60 21.99 -9.66
C SER A 376 1.89 20.66 -9.29
N LYS A 377 1.63 20.40 -7.99
CA LYS A 377 0.77 19.29 -7.56
C LYS A 377 -0.63 19.77 -7.19
N GLU A 378 -1.64 18.99 -7.58
CA GLU A 378 -3.03 19.17 -7.14
C GLU A 378 -3.13 19.04 -5.61
N SER A 379 -4.11 19.75 -5.01
CA SER A 379 -4.46 19.59 -3.59
C SER A 379 -4.68 18.11 -3.26
N LEU A 380 -4.17 17.63 -2.12
CA LEU A 380 -4.36 16.22 -1.72
C LEU A 380 -5.84 15.85 -1.58
N LEU A 381 -6.71 16.79 -1.14
CA LEU A 381 -8.15 16.55 -1.06
C LEU A 381 -8.84 16.48 -2.42
N ILE A 382 -8.31 17.15 -3.44
CA ILE A 382 -8.83 17.12 -4.81
C ILE A 382 -8.28 15.89 -5.55
N LYS A 383 -6.98 15.66 -5.44
CA LYS A 383 -6.27 14.55 -6.06
C LYS A 383 -6.84 13.22 -5.56
N TYR A 384 -7.05 13.10 -4.25
CA TYR A 384 -7.52 11.87 -3.63
C TYR A 384 -8.92 12.07 -3.04
N PRO A 385 -9.91 11.25 -3.41
CA PRO A 385 -11.30 11.39 -2.97
C PRO A 385 -11.48 10.89 -1.53
N ILE A 386 -10.70 11.42 -0.58
CA ILE A 386 -10.71 11.01 0.84
C ILE A 386 -12.00 11.44 1.56
N LEU A 387 -12.63 12.52 1.10
CA LEU A 387 -13.91 13.03 1.60
C LEU A 387 -15.13 12.41 0.89
N LYS A 388 -14.94 11.38 0.06
CA LYS A 388 -16.00 10.82 -0.78
C LYS A 388 -17.24 10.36 -0.02
N SER A 389 -17.08 10.00 1.25
CA SER A 389 -18.18 9.48 2.08
C SER A 389 -18.80 10.55 2.98
N LEU A 390 -18.39 11.82 2.84
CA LEU A 390 -19.01 12.97 3.49
C LEU A 390 -20.32 13.33 2.79
N PRO A 391 -21.49 13.25 3.46
CA PRO A 391 -22.73 13.81 2.95
C PRO A 391 -22.59 15.33 2.84
N LYS A 392 -22.78 15.89 1.64
CA LYS A 392 -22.67 17.34 1.42
C LYS A 392 -23.52 18.17 2.40
N PRO A 393 -24.78 17.79 2.73
CA PRO A 393 -25.61 18.55 3.68
C PRO A 393 -25.08 18.56 5.11
N LEU A 394 -24.15 17.67 5.48
CA LEU A 394 -23.54 17.70 6.81
C LEU A 394 -22.52 18.85 6.92
N ALA A 395 -21.95 19.31 5.82
CA ALA A 395 -21.07 20.48 5.81
C ALA A 395 -21.91 21.76 5.68
N ASP A 396 -22.62 22.10 6.76
CA ASP A 396 -23.68 23.12 6.80
C ASP A 396 -23.23 24.49 7.35
N PHE A 397 -21.95 24.71 7.62
CA PHE A 397 -21.44 25.99 8.13
C PHE A 397 -20.16 26.44 7.42
N TYR A 398 -19.87 27.75 7.51
CA TYR A 398 -18.77 28.45 6.83
C TYR A 398 -18.75 28.38 5.30
N ARG A 399 -18.31 27.27 4.72
CA ARG A 399 -18.28 27.04 3.27
C ARG A 399 -18.71 25.62 2.95
N THR A 400 -19.58 25.48 1.95
CA THR A 400 -20.04 24.17 1.49
C THR A 400 -19.02 23.50 0.55
N PRO A 401 -19.05 22.16 0.40
CA PRO A 401 -18.14 21.48 -0.51
C PRO A 401 -18.25 21.97 -1.97
N ASP A 402 -19.44 22.39 -2.39
CA ASP A 402 -19.68 22.93 -3.74
C ASP A 402 -19.01 24.29 -3.95
N GLU A 403 -18.94 25.14 -2.91
CA GLU A 403 -18.21 26.41 -2.95
C GLU A 403 -16.69 26.21 -3.01
N VAL A 404 -16.17 25.15 -2.36
CA VAL A 404 -14.73 24.90 -2.23
C VAL A 404 -14.16 24.14 -3.42
N PHE A 405 -14.83 23.06 -3.84
CA PHE A 405 -14.36 22.19 -4.93
C PHE A 405 -14.97 22.56 -6.29
N GLY A 406 -15.88 23.54 -6.31
CA GLY A 406 -16.73 23.85 -7.46
C GLY A 406 -17.77 22.75 -7.71
N ASN A 407 -18.50 22.89 -8.81
CA ASN A 407 -19.43 21.84 -9.29
C ASN A 407 -18.71 20.61 -9.88
N ASN A 408 -17.43 20.43 -9.58
CA ASN A 408 -16.65 19.29 -10.05
C ASN A 408 -17.12 18.04 -9.30
N GLU A 409 -17.82 17.15 -10.01
CA GLU A 409 -18.19 15.85 -9.45
C GLU A 409 -17.00 14.89 -9.36
N LYS A 410 -15.94 15.17 -10.12
CA LYS A 410 -14.80 14.29 -10.31
C LYS A 410 -13.48 15.06 -10.26
N ASN A 411 -12.41 14.36 -9.89
CA ASN A 411 -11.05 14.87 -9.99
C ASN A 411 -10.47 14.70 -11.42
N SER A 412 -9.21 15.09 -11.59
CA SER A 412 -8.44 14.95 -12.84
C SER A 412 -8.32 13.50 -13.35
N GLU A 413 -8.33 12.54 -12.44
CA GLU A 413 -8.31 11.10 -12.71
C GLU A 413 -9.73 10.50 -12.91
N ASN A 414 -10.76 11.33 -13.10
CA ASN A 414 -12.15 10.91 -13.33
C ASN A 414 -12.78 10.14 -12.13
N ASN A 415 -12.17 10.23 -10.94
CA ASN A 415 -12.69 9.67 -9.69
C ASN A 415 -13.71 10.62 -9.07
N ILE A 416 -14.85 10.08 -8.64
CA ILE A 416 -15.91 10.85 -7.99
C ILE A 416 -15.47 11.35 -6.62
N LEU A 417 -15.62 12.66 -6.39
CA LEU A 417 -15.22 13.33 -5.15
C LEU A 417 -16.20 13.14 -4.00
N PHE A 418 -17.49 12.97 -4.28
CA PHE A 418 -18.56 12.79 -3.28
C PHE A 418 -19.59 11.75 -3.73
N GLU A 419 -19.74 10.67 -2.97
CA GLU A 419 -20.72 9.60 -3.20
C GLU A 419 -22.17 10.11 -3.04
N TRP A 420 -22.38 11.13 -2.22
CA TRP A 420 -23.70 11.75 -2.01
C TRP A 420 -24.39 12.15 -3.33
N THR A 421 -23.61 12.65 -4.29
CA THR A 421 -24.12 13.02 -5.63
C THR A 421 -24.63 11.80 -6.40
N GLU A 422 -23.94 10.66 -6.30
CA GLU A 422 -24.39 9.41 -6.91
C GLU A 422 -25.65 8.87 -6.24
N ILE A 423 -25.72 8.90 -4.91
CA ILE A 423 -26.89 8.45 -4.15
C ILE A 423 -28.12 9.24 -4.59
N LYS A 424 -28.00 10.57 -4.73
CA LYS A 424 -29.09 11.44 -5.24
C LYS A 424 -29.51 11.06 -6.66
N LYS A 425 -28.55 10.83 -7.57
CA LYS A 425 -28.82 10.40 -8.96
C LYS A 425 -29.53 9.04 -9.00
N ARG A 426 -29.08 8.07 -8.21
CA ARG A 426 -29.71 6.74 -8.10
C ARG A 426 -31.17 6.87 -7.64
N PHE A 427 -31.43 7.71 -6.64
CA PHE A 427 -32.80 7.95 -6.16
C PHE A 427 -33.69 8.63 -7.21
N GLN A 428 -33.18 9.63 -7.92
CA GLN A 428 -33.90 10.28 -9.01
C GLN A 428 -34.27 9.30 -10.14
N ASN A 429 -33.35 8.41 -10.50
CA ASN A 429 -33.59 7.41 -11.56
C ASN A 429 -34.69 6.41 -11.20
N ILE A 430 -34.87 6.06 -9.92
CA ILE A 430 -35.99 5.22 -9.46
C ILE A 430 -37.33 5.90 -9.75
N ASN A 431 -37.43 7.21 -9.51
CA ASN A 431 -38.64 7.97 -9.73
C ASN A 431 -38.95 8.11 -11.23
N SER A 432 -37.93 8.36 -12.06
CA SER A 432 -38.09 8.43 -13.52
C SER A 432 -38.60 7.11 -14.13
N ALA A 433 -38.12 5.98 -13.62
CA ALA A 433 -38.53 4.65 -14.08
C ALA A 433 -39.98 4.30 -13.69
N ASN A 434 -40.50 4.88 -12.61
CA ASN A 434 -41.88 4.68 -12.15
C ASN A 434 -42.89 5.62 -12.81
N VAL A 435 -42.45 6.73 -13.42
CA VAL A 435 -43.30 7.66 -14.19
C VAL A 435 -43.41 7.23 -15.66
N ALA A 436 -42.46 6.43 -16.15
CA ALA A 436 -42.47 5.87 -17.51
C ALA A 436 -43.19 4.52 -17.63
N LYS A 437 -43.75 4.00 -16.53
CA LYS A 437 -44.68 2.86 -16.48
C LYS A 437 -46.05 3.37 -16.10
#